data_AF-A0A0H5AVR3-F1
#
_entry.id   AF-A0A0H5AVR3-F1
#
_cell.length_a   1.000
_cell.length_b   1.000
_cell.length_c   1.000
_cell.angle_alpha   90.00
_cell.angle_beta   90.00
_cell.angle_gamma   90.00
#
_symmetry.space_group_name_H-M   'P 1'
#
loop_
_entity.id
_entity.type
_entity.pdbx_description
1 polymer ?
#
loop_
_entity_poly.entity_id
_entity_poly.type
_entity_poly.pdbx_seq_one_letter_code
_entity_poly.pdbx_strand_id
1 'polypeptide(L)'
;MKSKTAKITLLSSLALAAFGATNVFADEASTQLNSDTVAAPTADTQASEPAATEKEQSPVVTVVESHTQGNTTTTTSQVTSKELEDAKANANQEGLEVTETETQKQPSVEAANADNKAQAQTINTAVADYQKAKAEFPQKQEQYNKDFEKYQSDVKEYEAQKAAYEQYKKRSCTRFGIWAC
;
A
#
# COMPACT_ATOMS: atom_id res chain seq x y z
N MET A 1 8.47 4.85 25.11
CA MET A 1 8.52 3.80 24.07
C MET A 1 8.48 4.51 22.72
N LYS A 2 9.52 4.39 21.89
CA LYS A 2 9.54 5.02 20.56
C LYS A 2 8.52 4.26 19.72
N SER A 3 7.39 4.89 19.40
CA SER A 3 6.44 4.35 18.42
C SER A 3 7.22 3.99 17.17
N LYS A 4 7.33 2.70 16.84
CA LYS A 4 7.74 2.30 15.50
C LYS A 4 6.52 2.57 14.62
N THR A 5 6.42 3.81 14.15
CA THR A 5 5.41 4.20 13.17
C THR A 5 5.59 3.29 11.97
N ALA A 6 4.59 2.46 11.67
CA ALA A 6 4.63 1.62 10.48
C ALA A 6 4.53 2.55 9.26
N LYS A 7 5.48 2.39 8.34
CA LYS A 7 5.65 3.26 7.18
C LYS A 7 5.06 2.59 5.95
N ILE A 8 4.25 3.33 5.21
CA ILE A 8 3.70 2.91 3.93
C ILE A 8 4.31 3.79 2.85
N THR A 9 4.94 3.17 1.86
CA THR A 9 5.57 3.88 0.73
C THR A 9 4.58 3.97 -0.42
N LEU A 10 4.48 5.16 -1.02
CA LEU A 10 3.49 5.50 -2.04
C LEU A 10 4.19 6.15 -3.23
N LEU A 11 3.81 5.82 -4.45
CA LEU A 11 4.46 6.38 -5.65
C LEU A 11 3.53 7.41 -6.29
N SER A 12 3.97 8.65 -6.38
CA SER A 12 3.20 9.67 -7.09
C SER A 12 3.19 9.34 -8.60
N SER A 13 2.07 9.50 -9.32
CA SER A 13 1.95 9.13 -10.73
C SER A 13 1.70 10.35 -11.66
N LEU A 14 2.43 10.41 -12.78
CA LEU A 14 2.30 11.41 -13.85
C LEU A 14 1.98 10.70 -15.17
N ALA A 15 0.86 10.99 -15.81
CA ALA A 15 0.51 10.50 -17.14
C ALA A 15 1.14 11.35 -18.25
N LEU A 16 1.55 10.71 -19.35
CA LEU A 16 2.04 11.36 -20.56
C LEU A 16 1.04 11.16 -21.71
N ALA A 17 0.60 12.24 -22.36
CA ALA A 17 -0.31 12.22 -23.50
C ALA A 17 0.29 13.01 -24.68
N ALA A 18 0.63 12.33 -25.78
CA ALA A 18 1.12 12.98 -27.00
C ALA A 18 -0.03 13.21 -28.00
N PHE A 19 -0.37 14.47 -28.25
CA PHE A 19 -1.32 14.89 -29.29
C PHE A 19 -0.55 15.28 -30.55
N GLY A 20 -0.67 14.48 -31.61
CA GLY A 20 -0.14 14.78 -32.94
C GLY A 20 -1.18 15.54 -33.76
N ALA A 21 -1.22 16.87 -33.65
CA ALA A 21 -1.92 17.70 -34.63
C ALA A 21 -0.91 18.09 -35.71
N THR A 22 -0.83 17.30 -36.79
CA THR A 22 0.00 17.68 -37.93
C THR A 22 -0.64 18.85 -38.67
N ASN A 23 -0.22 20.08 -38.39
CA ASN A 23 -0.41 21.20 -39.31
C ASN A 23 0.59 21.00 -40.46
N VAL A 24 0.16 20.32 -41.53
CA VAL A 24 0.84 20.44 -42.82
C VAL A 24 0.49 21.82 -43.34
N PHE A 25 1.46 22.74 -43.28
CA PHE A 25 1.37 24.01 -43.99
C PHE A 25 1.35 23.71 -45.50
N ALA A 26 0.15 23.62 -46.08
CA ALA A 26 -0.05 23.86 -47.49
C ALA A 26 -0.15 25.38 -47.68
N ASP A 27 0.91 25.96 -48.22
CA ASP A 27 0.91 27.30 -48.79
C ASP A 27 0.08 27.26 -50.08
N GLU A 28 -1.12 27.84 -50.07
CA GLU A 28 -1.68 28.71 -51.12
C GLU A 28 -3.15 29.07 -50.81
N ALA A 29 -3.43 30.37 -50.88
CA ALA A 29 -4.69 31.01 -51.26
C ALA A 29 -6.00 30.73 -50.47
N SER A 30 -6.38 31.76 -49.72
CA SER A 30 -7.70 32.44 -49.81
C SER A 30 -8.98 31.75 -49.30
N THR A 31 -9.60 32.47 -48.35
CA THR A 31 -11.06 32.71 -48.18
C THR A 31 -11.99 31.58 -47.74
N GLN A 32 -12.70 31.86 -46.63
CA GLN A 32 -14.07 31.42 -46.27
C GLN A 32 -14.26 29.90 -46.00
N LEU A 33 -14.85 29.46 -44.89
CA LEU A 33 -16.17 29.79 -44.36
C LEU A 33 -16.26 29.58 -42.83
N ASN A 34 -17.12 30.41 -42.25
CA ASN A 34 -17.67 30.39 -40.90
C ASN A 34 -18.29 29.03 -40.51
N SER A 35 -18.39 28.73 -39.21
CA SER A 35 -19.69 28.69 -38.51
C SER A 35 -19.55 28.25 -37.05
N ASP A 36 -20.27 28.99 -36.22
CA ASP A 36 -20.73 28.72 -34.86
C ASP A 36 -21.27 27.29 -34.59
N THR A 37 -21.12 26.89 -33.32
CA THR A 37 -22.11 26.23 -32.44
C THR A 37 -23.11 25.23 -33.05
N VAL A 38 -23.06 23.95 -32.62
CA VAL A 38 -24.29 23.18 -32.31
C VAL A 38 -24.04 22.25 -31.11
N ALA A 39 -25.03 22.26 -30.22
CA ALA A 39 -25.15 21.56 -28.95
C ALA A 39 -25.46 20.04 -29.04
N ALA A 40 -25.48 19.43 -27.86
CA ALA A 40 -25.83 18.06 -27.47
C ALA A 40 -27.12 17.46 -28.07
N PRO A 41 -27.41 16.18 -27.74
CA PRO A 41 -28.75 15.86 -27.25
C PRO A 41 -28.72 15.28 -25.82
N THR A 42 -29.64 15.79 -25.01
CA THR A 42 -30.13 15.25 -23.74
C THR A 42 -30.88 13.93 -23.92
N ALA A 43 -30.75 13.01 -22.96
CA ALA A 43 -31.78 12.02 -22.67
C ALA A 43 -31.89 11.84 -21.14
N ASP A 44 -32.96 12.40 -20.59
CA ASP A 44 -33.47 12.11 -19.26
C ASP A 44 -34.37 10.86 -19.39
N THR A 45 -34.14 9.82 -18.61
CA THR A 45 -35.11 8.75 -18.37
C THR A 45 -34.95 8.25 -16.94
N GLN A 46 -36.04 8.42 -16.21
CA GLN A 46 -36.24 8.12 -14.80
C GLN A 46 -36.41 6.62 -14.53
N ALA A 47 -35.88 6.21 -13.37
CA ALA A 47 -36.18 5.02 -12.55
C ALA A 47 -35.79 3.62 -13.07
N SER A 48 -34.74 3.07 -12.46
CA SER A 48 -34.82 1.85 -11.63
C SER A 48 -33.53 1.76 -10.80
N GLU A 49 -33.67 1.58 -9.48
CA GLU A 49 -32.55 1.16 -8.62
C GLU A 49 -31.91 -0.11 -9.21
N PRO A 50 -30.58 -0.19 -9.17
CA PRO A 50 -30.02 -1.31 -8.43
C PRO A 50 -28.84 -0.87 -7.55
N ALA A 51 -28.78 -1.50 -6.38
CA ALA A 51 -27.66 -1.71 -5.47
C ALA A 51 -26.40 -0.84 -5.67
N ALA A 52 -26.04 -0.11 -4.61
CA ALA A 52 -24.75 0.55 -4.40
C ALA A 52 -23.58 -0.36 -4.81
N THR A 53 -23.13 -0.17 -6.05
CA THR A 53 -21.85 -0.64 -6.55
C THR A 53 -20.98 0.61 -6.52
N GLU A 54 -19.81 0.57 -5.88
CA GLU A 54 -18.84 1.67 -5.86
C GLU A 54 -18.72 2.25 -7.27
N LYS A 55 -19.31 3.42 -7.47
CA LYS A 55 -19.26 4.13 -8.73
C LYS A 55 -17.81 4.56 -8.87
N GLU A 56 -17.04 3.89 -9.72
CA GLU A 56 -15.67 4.31 -10.06
C GLU A 56 -15.71 5.80 -10.35
N GLN A 57 -15.21 6.61 -9.42
CA GLN A 57 -15.08 8.02 -9.65
C GLN A 57 -13.93 8.17 -10.63
N SER A 58 -14.23 8.78 -11.78
CA SER A 58 -13.22 9.03 -12.80
C SER A 58 -12.04 9.78 -12.18
N PRO A 59 -10.79 9.42 -12.54
CA PRO A 59 -9.62 10.07 -11.98
C PRO A 59 -9.60 11.56 -12.34
N VAL A 60 -9.12 12.39 -11.40
CA VAL A 60 -8.93 13.82 -11.64
C VAL A 60 -7.60 14.00 -12.37
N VAL A 61 -7.65 14.51 -13.60
CA VAL A 61 -6.48 14.75 -14.45
C VAL A 61 -6.16 16.25 -14.45
N THR A 62 -4.97 16.61 -13.99
CA THR A 62 -4.47 17.99 -13.98
C THR A 62 -3.29 18.10 -14.92
N VAL A 63 -3.36 18.97 -15.94
CA VAL A 63 -2.22 19.20 -16.84
C VAL A 63 -1.11 19.93 -16.08
N VAL A 64 0.09 19.37 -16.09
CA VAL A 64 1.27 19.89 -15.38
C VAL A 64 2.20 20.61 -16.34
N GLU A 65 2.37 20.07 -17.55
CA GLU A 65 3.28 20.63 -18.54
C GLU A 65 2.81 20.29 -19.95
N SER A 66 2.99 21.20 -20.89
CA SER A 66 2.76 20.95 -22.32
C SER A 66 3.96 21.44 -23.13
N HIS A 67 4.54 20.58 -23.94
CA HIS A 67 5.67 20.88 -24.79
C HIS A 67 5.35 20.55 -26.25
N THR A 68 5.53 21.53 -27.14
CA THR A 68 5.35 21.34 -28.57
C THR A 68 6.71 21.32 -29.27
N GLN A 69 7.04 20.20 -29.90
CA GLN A 69 8.23 20.04 -30.73
C GLN A 69 7.79 19.76 -32.16
N GLY A 70 7.99 20.73 -33.05
CA GLY A 70 7.50 20.66 -34.44
C GLY A 70 5.98 20.56 -34.49
N ASN A 71 5.46 19.45 -35.00
CA ASN A 71 4.01 19.17 -35.11
C ASN A 71 3.47 18.26 -33.99
N THR A 72 4.28 17.95 -32.98
CA THR A 72 3.90 17.06 -31.89
C THR A 72 3.79 17.84 -30.59
N THR A 73 2.65 17.77 -29.91
CA THR A 73 2.45 18.34 -28.58
C THR A 73 2.39 17.23 -27.55
N THR A 74 3.38 17.17 -26.66
CA THR A 74 3.41 16.27 -25.50
C THR A 74 2.85 17.01 -24.30
N THR A 75 1.78 16.47 -23.72
CA THR A 75 1.17 16.95 -22.48
C THR A 75 1.50 15.98 -21.36
N THR A 76 2.08 16.47 -20.29
CA THR A 76 2.26 15.73 -19.04
C THR A 76 1.17 16.16 -18.07
N SER A 77 0.44 15.20 -17.52
CA SER A 77 -0.65 15.43 -16.57
C SER A 77 -0.43 14.62 -15.30
N GLN A 78 -0.82 15.17 -14.15
CA GLN A 78 -0.93 14.44 -12.90
C GLN A 78 -2.31 13.78 -12.82
N VAL A 79 -2.35 12.55 -12.34
CA VAL A 79 -3.60 11.80 -12.15
C VAL A 79 -3.79 11.56 -10.67
N THR A 80 -4.90 12.07 -10.12
CA THR A 80 -5.25 11.90 -8.70
C THR A 80 -6.51 11.03 -8.59
N SER A 81 -6.51 10.07 -7.68
CA SER A 81 -7.68 9.23 -7.37
C SER A 81 -8.19 9.51 -5.96
N LYS A 82 -9.52 9.62 -5.81
CA LYS A 82 -10.15 9.76 -4.49
C LYS A 82 -9.85 8.57 -3.59
N GLU A 83 -9.84 7.36 -4.15
CA GLU A 83 -9.62 6.12 -3.41
C GLU A 83 -8.24 6.11 -2.73
N LEU A 84 -7.23 6.66 -3.42
CA LEU A 84 -5.88 6.79 -2.90
C LEU A 84 -5.80 7.82 -1.76
N GLU A 85 -6.47 8.95 -1.90
CA GLU A 85 -6.54 9.98 -0.86
C GLU A 85 -7.32 9.51 0.38
N ASP A 86 -8.42 8.79 0.20
CA ASP A 86 -9.18 8.20 1.29
C ASP A 86 -8.36 7.11 2.01
N ALA A 87 -7.62 6.27 1.27
CA ALA A 87 -6.72 5.28 1.86
C ALA A 87 -5.57 5.94 2.66
N LYS A 88 -4.97 7.01 2.12
CA LYS A 88 -3.97 7.83 2.84
C LYS A 88 -4.56 8.40 4.14
N ALA A 89 -5.78 8.92 4.10
CA ALA A 89 -6.45 9.46 5.29
C ALA A 89 -6.67 8.38 6.36
N ASN A 90 -7.16 7.20 5.97
CA ASN A 90 -7.36 6.07 6.88
C ASN A 90 -6.04 5.59 7.51
N ALA A 91 -4.96 5.51 6.73
CA ALA A 91 -3.64 5.17 7.25
C ALA A 91 -3.15 6.18 8.30
N ASN A 92 -3.28 7.47 8.01
CA ASN A 92 -2.90 8.53 8.96
C ASN A 92 -3.74 8.51 10.24
N GLN A 93 -5.04 8.18 10.16
CA GLN A 93 -5.90 8.02 11.34
C GLN A 93 -5.42 6.91 12.28
N GLU A 94 -4.93 5.78 11.72
CA GLU A 94 -4.34 4.69 12.50
C GLU A 94 -2.90 4.98 12.97
N GLY A 95 -2.36 6.15 12.63
CA GLY A 95 -0.99 6.56 12.97
C GLY A 95 0.06 5.87 12.12
N LEU A 96 -0.28 5.41 10.92
CA LEU A 96 0.67 4.92 9.92
C LEU A 96 1.20 6.09 9.11
N GLU A 97 2.52 6.17 8.95
CA GLU A 97 3.18 7.23 8.20
C GLU A 97 3.18 6.85 6.72
N VAL A 98 2.46 7.62 5.90
CA VAL A 98 2.49 7.45 4.45
C VAL A 98 3.59 8.36 3.88
N THR A 99 4.60 7.75 3.28
CA THR A 99 5.72 8.44 2.61
C THR A 99 5.52 8.37 1.11
N GLU A 100 5.41 9.52 0.46
CA GLU A 100 5.34 9.61 -0.99
C GLU A 100 6.76 9.68 -1.59
N THR A 101 7.03 8.83 -2.57
CA THR A 101 8.30 8.77 -3.28
C THR A 101 8.26 9.63 -4.54
N GLU A 102 9.40 9.69 -5.23
CA GLU A 102 9.51 10.37 -6.52
C GLU A 102 8.42 9.92 -7.49
N THR A 103 8.02 10.89 -8.33
CA THR A 103 6.91 10.72 -9.25
C THR A 103 7.29 9.85 -10.43
N GLN A 104 6.46 8.84 -10.70
CA GLN A 104 6.61 7.92 -11.81
C GLN A 104 5.85 8.41 -13.04
N LYS A 105 6.55 8.47 -14.19
CA LYS A 105 5.93 8.71 -15.49
C LYS A 105 5.25 7.44 -15.98
N GLN A 106 3.96 7.55 -16.20
CA GLN A 106 3.04 6.56 -16.70
C GLN A 106 2.68 6.89 -18.16
N PRO A 107 2.48 5.87 -19.02
CA PRO A 107 2.26 6.07 -20.45
C PRO A 107 0.89 6.66 -20.79
N SER A 108 -0.08 6.64 -19.86
CA SER A 108 -1.41 7.19 -20.06
C SER A 108 -2.10 7.49 -18.74
N VAL A 109 -3.27 8.14 -18.82
CA VAL A 109 -4.12 8.44 -17.66
C VAL A 109 -4.68 7.16 -17.04
N GLU A 110 -5.08 6.20 -17.87
CA GLU A 110 -5.64 4.91 -17.44
C GLU A 110 -4.59 4.10 -16.66
N ALA A 111 -3.34 4.10 -17.14
CA ALA A 111 -2.24 3.45 -16.45
C ALA A 111 -1.99 4.09 -15.08
N ALA A 112 -1.91 5.43 -15.03
CA ALA A 112 -1.72 6.15 -13.77
C ALA A 112 -2.87 5.95 -12.78
N ASN A 113 -4.11 5.85 -13.28
CA ASN A 113 -5.27 5.57 -12.44
C ASN A 113 -5.24 4.14 -11.88
N ALA A 114 -4.92 3.15 -12.71
CA ALA A 114 -4.79 1.76 -12.26
C ALA A 114 -3.69 1.60 -11.20
N ASP A 115 -2.57 2.30 -11.38
CA ASP A 115 -1.48 2.34 -10.40
C ASP A 115 -1.95 2.97 -9.07
N ASN A 116 -2.62 4.13 -9.12
CA ASN A 116 -3.19 4.76 -7.93
C ASN A 116 -4.18 3.84 -7.19
N LYS A 117 -4.99 3.07 -7.92
CA LYS A 117 -5.93 2.09 -7.33
C LYS A 117 -5.21 0.93 -6.66
N ALA A 118 -4.16 0.40 -7.29
CA ALA A 118 -3.33 -0.66 -6.70
C ALA A 118 -2.62 -0.18 -5.42
N GLN A 119 -2.15 1.07 -5.42
CA GLN A 119 -1.56 1.68 -4.23
C GLN A 119 -2.59 1.87 -3.10
N ALA A 120 -3.81 2.33 -3.42
CA ALA A 120 -4.89 2.44 -2.45
C ALA A 120 -5.22 1.09 -1.77
N GLN A 121 -5.30 0.02 -2.55
CA GLN A 121 -5.51 -1.34 -2.03
C GLN A 121 -4.37 -1.81 -1.12
N THR A 122 -3.12 -1.50 -1.49
CA THR A 122 -1.94 -1.82 -0.69
C THR A 122 -1.99 -1.12 0.66
N ILE A 123 -2.33 0.18 0.68
CA ILE A 123 -2.48 0.97 1.90
C ILE A 123 -3.58 0.39 2.78
N ASN A 124 -4.77 0.13 2.21
CA ASN A 124 -5.90 -0.41 2.97
C ASN A 124 -5.60 -1.79 3.58
N THR A 125 -4.87 -2.64 2.84
CA THR A 125 -4.43 -3.94 3.35
C THR A 125 -3.46 -3.77 4.52
N ALA A 126 -2.47 -2.89 4.39
CA ALA A 126 -1.52 -2.59 5.46
C ALA A 126 -2.21 -2.04 6.72
N VAL A 127 -3.22 -1.18 6.54
CA VAL A 127 -4.07 -0.67 7.62
C VAL A 127 -4.81 -1.80 8.33
N ALA A 128 -5.45 -2.69 7.58
CA ALA A 128 -6.17 -3.83 8.14
C ALA A 128 -5.25 -4.78 8.92
N ASP A 129 -4.08 -5.10 8.36
CA ASP A 129 -3.07 -5.94 9.01
C ASP A 129 -2.56 -5.31 10.30
N TYR A 130 -2.34 -3.99 10.30
CA TYR A 130 -1.94 -3.27 11.51
C TYR A 130 -3.03 -3.32 12.59
N GLN A 131 -4.29 -3.08 12.23
CA GLN A 131 -5.40 -3.17 13.19
C GLN A 131 -5.52 -4.58 13.78
N LYS A 132 -5.39 -5.61 12.94
CA LYS A 132 -5.38 -7.01 13.39
C LYS A 132 -4.22 -7.30 14.33
N ALA A 133 -2.99 -6.89 13.98
CA ALA A 133 -1.81 -7.08 14.83
C ALA A 133 -1.96 -6.36 16.18
N LYS A 134 -2.53 -5.14 16.17
CA LYS A 134 -2.83 -4.36 17.38
C LYS A 134 -3.84 -5.05 18.29
N ALA A 135 -4.86 -5.69 17.72
CA ALA A 135 -5.85 -6.47 18.47
C ALA A 135 -5.27 -7.80 19.04
N GLU A 136 -4.38 -8.46 18.30
CA GLU A 136 -3.76 -9.72 18.72
C GLU A 136 -2.61 -9.54 19.72
N PHE A 137 -1.99 -8.35 19.77
CA PHE A 137 -0.80 -8.09 20.58
C PHE A 137 -0.99 -8.39 22.08
N PRO A 138 -2.09 -7.97 22.74
CA PRO A 138 -2.30 -8.26 24.16
C PRO A 138 -2.38 -9.76 24.46
N GLN A 139 -3.08 -10.52 23.60
CA GLN A 139 -3.22 -11.98 23.77
C GLN A 139 -1.89 -12.70 23.60
N LYS A 140 -1.09 -12.30 22.58
CA LYS A 140 0.25 -12.85 22.38
C LYS A 140 1.19 -12.50 23.53
N GLN A 141 1.04 -11.31 24.11
CA GLN A 141 1.83 -10.90 25.28
C GLN A 141 1.48 -11.71 26.53
N GLU A 142 0.20 -11.95 26.79
CA GLU A 142 -0.25 -12.79 27.90
C GLU A 142 0.26 -14.24 27.74
N GLN A 143 0.12 -14.81 26.54
CA GLN A 143 0.61 -16.15 26.24
C GLN A 143 2.14 -16.24 26.40
N TYR A 144 2.88 -15.24 25.93
CA TYR A 144 4.33 -15.17 26.12
C TYR A 144 4.71 -15.19 27.60
N ASN A 145 4.04 -14.39 28.43
CA ASN A 145 4.31 -14.35 29.87
C ASN A 145 4.06 -15.70 30.53
N LYS A 146 2.95 -16.36 30.18
CA LYS A 146 2.61 -17.69 30.70
C LYS A 146 3.64 -18.74 30.29
N ASP A 147 4.06 -18.74 29.04
CA ASP A 147 5.08 -19.68 28.54
C ASP A 147 6.44 -19.41 29.16
N PHE A 148 6.77 -18.14 29.42
CA PHE A 148 8.01 -17.76 30.10
C PHE A 148 8.03 -18.24 31.57
N GLU A 149 6.92 -18.11 32.30
CA GLU A 149 6.79 -18.66 33.66
C GLU A 149 6.93 -20.17 33.67
N LYS A 150 6.28 -20.86 32.73
CA LYS A 150 6.39 -22.31 32.59
C LYS A 150 7.83 -22.72 32.29
N TYR A 151 8.50 -22.06 31.35
CA TYR A 151 9.89 -22.32 31.00
C TYR A 151 10.81 -22.17 32.22
N GLN A 152 10.63 -21.11 33.03
CA GLN A 152 11.41 -20.95 34.26
C GLN A 152 11.18 -22.08 35.27
N SER A 153 9.94 -22.58 35.38
CA SER A 153 9.64 -23.74 36.24
C SER A 153 10.33 -25.00 35.71
N ASP A 154 10.19 -25.30 34.42
CA ASP A 154 10.77 -26.46 33.76
C ASP A 154 12.31 -26.47 33.90
N VAL A 155 12.96 -25.30 33.81
CA VAL A 155 14.41 -25.16 34.01
C VAL A 155 14.81 -25.56 35.44
N LYS A 156 14.08 -25.08 36.46
CA LYS A 156 14.39 -25.44 37.86
C LYS A 156 14.21 -26.93 38.12
N GLU A 157 13.14 -27.52 37.58
CA GLU A 157 12.91 -28.96 37.69
C GLU A 157 14.00 -29.77 36.98
N TYR A 158 14.41 -29.33 35.78
CA TYR A 158 15.49 -29.95 35.03
C TYR A 158 16.82 -29.89 35.80
N GLU A 159 17.17 -28.74 36.38
CA GLU A 159 18.39 -28.59 37.18
C GLU A 159 18.36 -29.48 38.43
N ALA A 160 17.22 -29.57 39.12
CA ALA A 160 17.05 -30.46 40.26
C ALA A 160 17.20 -31.93 39.87
N GLN A 161 16.57 -32.36 38.77
CA GLN A 161 16.71 -33.72 38.24
C GLN A 161 18.13 -34.03 37.81
N LYS A 162 18.80 -33.08 37.14
CA LYS A 162 20.20 -33.21 36.74
C LYS A 162 21.10 -33.36 37.97
N ALA A 163 20.91 -32.55 39.00
CA ALA A 163 21.66 -32.67 40.25
C ALA A 163 21.45 -34.03 40.93
N ALA A 164 20.20 -34.52 40.99
CA ALA A 164 19.90 -35.83 41.55
C ALA A 164 20.53 -36.97 40.73
N TYR A 165 20.52 -36.87 39.40
CA TYR A 165 21.16 -37.83 38.50
C TYR A 165 22.68 -37.88 38.68
N GLU A 166 23.35 -36.73 38.75
CA GLU A 166 24.80 -36.66 38.99
C GLU A 166 25.16 -37.24 40.37
N GLN A 167 24.35 -36.97 41.39
CA GLN A 167 24.52 -37.58 42.72
C GLN A 167 24.35 -39.10 42.68
N TYR A 168 23.33 -39.60 41.98
CA TYR A 168 23.12 -41.04 41.78
C TYR A 168 24.31 -41.69 41.07
N LYS A 169 24.80 -41.07 39.99
CA LYS A 169 25.98 -41.54 39.24
C LYS A 169 27.20 -41.61 40.15
N LYS A 170 27.47 -40.55 40.93
CA LYS A 170 28.58 -40.50 41.89
C LYS A 170 28.48 -41.60 42.95
N ARG A 171 27.31 -41.76 43.57
CA ARG A 171 27.08 -42.81 44.59
C ARG A 171 27.25 -44.22 44.01
N SER A 172 26.82 -44.42 42.77
CA SER A 172 26.99 -45.70 42.08
C SER A 172 28.48 -45.98 41.82
N CYS A 173 29.25 -45.01 41.34
CA CYS A 173 30.70 -45.17 41.16
C CYS A 173 31.43 -45.47 42.48
N THR A 174 31.07 -44.79 43.57
CA THR A 174 31.65 -45.05 44.91
C THR A 174 31.27 -46.44 45.44
N ARG A 175 30.02 -46.89 45.25
CA ARG A 175 29.55 -48.19 45.73
C ARG A 175 30.19 -49.37 44.98
N PHE A 176 30.40 -49.23 43.68
CA PHE A 176 30.97 -50.29 42.85
C PHE A 176 32.51 -50.24 42.73
N GLY A 177 33.18 -49.33 43.45
CA GLY A 177 34.64 -49.29 43.54
C GLY A 177 35.36 -48.95 42.22
N ILE A 178 34.66 -48.31 41.28
CA ILE A 178 35.21 -47.98 39.96
C ILE A 178 35.97 -46.65 40.09
N TRP A 179 37.30 -46.69 39.95
CA TRP A 179 38.22 -45.56 40.14
C TRP A 179 38.20 -44.50 39.03
N ALA A 180 37.39 -44.69 37.97
CA ALA A 180 37.23 -43.74 36.88
C ALA A 180 35.75 -43.51 36.57
N CYS A 181 35.23 -42.42 37.14
CA CYS A 181 34.04 -41.68 36.74
C CYS A 181 34.43 -40.18 36.81
#